data_AF-A0A7X2V0V1-F1
#
_entry.id   AF-A0A7X2V0V1-F1
#
_cell.length_a   1.000
_cell.length_b   1.000
_cell.length_c   1.000
_cell.angle_alpha   90.00
_cell.angle_beta   90.00
_cell.angle_gamma   90.00
#
_symmetry.space_group_name_H-M   'P 1'
#
loop_
_entity.id
_entity.type
_entity.pdbx_description
1 polymer ?
#
loop_
_entity_poly.entity_id
_entity_poly.type
_entity_poly.pdbx_seq_one_letter_code
_entity_poly.pdbx_strand_id
1 'polypeptide(L)'
;LSILPETAREQLLVTFNATQADYPMEQTVHGLFEAQVARTPEALAVLHGAQRLSYRELNERANRLAHYLRKQGVQPDSRVAICVE
;
A
#
# COMPACT_ATOMS: atom_id res chain seq x y z
N LEU A 1 15.80 -31.09 11.85
CA LEU A 1 14.40 -31.12 12.34
C LEU A 1 13.85 -32.54 12.57
N SER A 2 14.64 -33.61 12.36
CA SER A 2 14.26 -35.01 12.65
C SER A 2 14.15 -35.34 14.14
N ILE A 3 14.52 -34.41 15.02
CA ILE A 3 14.46 -34.57 16.49
C ILE A 3 13.05 -34.29 17.06
N LEU A 4 12.14 -33.73 16.25
CA LEU A 4 10.78 -33.41 16.69
C LEU A 4 9.80 -34.53 16.32
N PRO A 5 8.80 -34.81 17.17
CA PRO A 5 7.64 -35.60 16.79
C PRO A 5 6.98 -35.04 15.53
N GLU A 6 6.43 -35.92 14.70
CA GLU A 6 5.89 -35.56 13.39
C GLU A 6 4.79 -34.50 13.47
N THR A 7 3.91 -34.58 14.47
CA THR A 7 2.82 -33.61 14.70
C THR A 7 3.35 -32.22 15.07
N ALA A 8 4.39 -32.15 15.91
CA ALA A 8 5.04 -30.89 16.25
C ALA A 8 5.76 -30.30 15.03
N ARG A 9 6.35 -31.15 14.18
CA ARG A 9 6.99 -30.73 12.93
C ARG A 9 5.96 -30.20 11.93
N GLU A 10 4.81 -30.85 11.78
CA GLU A 10 3.72 -30.41 10.92
C GLU A 10 3.14 -29.06 11.38
N GLN A 11 2.86 -28.93 12.68
CA GLN A 11 2.36 -27.68 13.26
C GLN A 11 3.28 -26.49 12.99
N LEU A 12 4.60 -26.67 13.17
CA LEU A 12 5.60 -25.61 13.00
C LEU A 12 5.88 -25.27 11.53
N LEU A 13 5.91 -26.27 10.65
CA LEU A 13 6.33 -26.06 9.26
C LEU A 13 5.16 -25.74 8.33
N VAL A 14 3.97 -26.25 8.63
CA VAL A 14 2.80 -26.14 7.75
C VAL A 14 1.74 -25.26 8.40
N THR A 15 1.22 -25.67 9.56
CA THR A 15 0.04 -25.01 10.14
C THR A 15 0.29 -23.55 10.51
N PHE A 16 1.44 -23.24 11.12
CA PHE A 16 1.80 -21.85 11.44
C PHE A 16 2.20 -21.02 10.23
N ASN A 17 2.68 -21.64 9.16
CA ASN A 17 3.10 -20.95 7.94
C ASN A 17 2.01 -20.94 6.85
N ALA A 18 0.79 -21.37 7.17
CA ALA A 18 -0.36 -21.33 6.27
C ALA A 18 -0.91 -19.89 6.12
N THR A 19 -0.04 -18.95 5.75
CA THR A 19 -0.36 -17.53 5.57
C THR A 19 -0.66 -17.17 4.12
N GLN A 20 -0.82 -18.18 3.24
CA GLN A 20 -1.23 -17.94 1.86
C GLN A 20 -2.62 -17.33 1.83
N ALA A 21 -2.72 -16.17 1.21
CA ALA A 21 -3.96 -15.49 0.92
C ALA A 21 -3.85 -14.88 -0.48
N ASP A 22 -4.96 -14.87 -1.20
CA ASP A 22 -5.02 -14.24 -2.52
C ASP A 22 -4.82 -12.73 -2.36
N TYR A 23 -3.72 -12.24 -2.93
CA TYR A 23 -3.38 -10.82 -2.94
C TYR A 23 -2.89 -10.44 -4.35
N PRO A 24 -3.33 -9.30 -4.91
CA PRO A 24 -2.91 -8.87 -6.23
C PRO A 24 -1.46 -8.37 -6.22
N MET A 25 -0.50 -9.29 -6.21
CA MET A 25 0.95 -8.99 -6.12
C MET A 25 1.48 -8.18 -7.31
N GLU A 26 0.81 -8.22 -8.46
CA GLU A 26 1.20 -7.49 -9.66
C GLU A 26 0.83 -6.01 -9.61
N GLN A 27 -0.03 -5.59 -8.67
CA GLN A 27 -0.48 -4.21 -8.57
C GLN A 27 0.33 -3.43 -7.54
N THR A 28 0.66 -2.19 -7.89
CA THR A 28 1.27 -1.25 -6.95
C THR A 28 0.22 -0.73 -5.96
N VAL A 29 0.66 -0.31 -4.77
CA VAL A 29 -0.23 0.29 -3.77
C VAL A 29 -0.97 1.50 -4.33
N HIS A 30 -0.29 2.35 -5.12
CA HIS A 30 -0.93 3.51 -5.75
C HIS A 30 -1.89 3.11 -6.88
N GLY A 31 -1.66 2.01 -7.60
CA GLY A 31 -2.60 1.51 -8.60
C GLY A 31 -3.91 1.00 -7.98
N LEU A 32 -3.82 0.27 -6.86
CA LEU A 32 -5.00 -0.12 -6.08
C LEU A 32 -5.75 1.11 -5.53
N PHE A 33 -5.02 2.14 -5.11
CA PHE A 33 -5.60 3.39 -4.66
C PHE A 33 -6.33 4.13 -5.78
N GLU A 34 -5.73 4.26 -6.96
CA GLU A 34 -6.36 4.89 -8.13
C GLU A 34 -7.63 4.13 -8.57
N ALA A 35 -7.63 2.80 -8.51
CA ALA A 35 -8.82 2.00 -8.73
C ALA A 35 -9.93 2.30 -7.70
N GLN A 36 -9.58 2.51 -6.43
CA GLN A 36 -10.54 2.93 -5.41
C GLN A 36 -11.06 4.36 -5.66
N VAL A 37 -10.20 5.27 -6.10
CA VAL A 37 -10.60 6.65 -6.48
C VAL A 37 -11.63 6.61 -7.61
N ALA A 38 -11.43 5.77 -8.62
CA ALA A 38 -12.39 5.60 -9.71
C ALA A 38 -13.74 5.03 -9.24
N ARG A 39 -13.72 4.13 -8.25
CA ARG A 39 -14.94 3.50 -7.71
C ARG A 39 -15.75 4.45 -6.82
N THR A 40 -15.08 5.23 -5.97
CA THR A 40 -15.74 6.10 -4.97
C THR A 40 -15.03 7.47 -4.87
N PRO A 41 -15.10 8.31 -5.92
CA PRO A 41 -14.32 9.54 -5.99
C PRO A 41 -14.69 10.55 -4.90
N GLU A 42 -15.98 10.63 -4.54
CA GLU A 42 -16.51 11.59 -3.55
C GLU A 42 -16.43 11.09 -2.11
N ALA A 43 -16.07 9.82 -1.90
CA ALA A 43 -15.94 9.30 -0.55
C ALA A 43 -14.80 10.00 0.18
N LEU A 44 -14.99 10.23 1.49
CA LEU A 44 -13.99 10.84 2.35
C LEU A 44 -12.77 9.89 2.45
N ALA A 45 -11.60 10.38 2.03
CA ALA A 45 -10.34 9.64 2.10
C ALA A 45 -9.52 10.03 3.34
N VAL A 46 -9.48 11.32 3.68
CA VAL A 46 -8.70 11.83 4.83
C VAL A 46 -9.51 12.87 5.59
N LEU A 47 -9.47 12.78 6.91
CA LEU A 47 -10.00 13.75 7.85
C LEU A 47 -8.88 14.17 8.79
N HIS A 48 -8.59 15.46 8.86
CA HIS A 48 -7.62 16.03 9.79
C HIS A 48 -8.20 17.30 10.42
N GLY A 49 -8.62 17.20 11.68
CA GLY A 49 -9.40 18.26 12.34
C GLY A 49 -10.67 18.58 11.55
N ALA A 50 -10.82 19.83 11.13
CA ALA A 50 -11.94 20.27 10.29
C ALA A 50 -11.72 20.04 8.78
N GLN A 51 -10.49 19.71 8.35
CA GLN A 51 -10.16 19.50 6.95
C GLN A 51 -10.57 18.11 6.50
N ARG A 52 -11.22 18.05 5.34
CA ARG A 52 -11.72 16.83 4.71
C ARG A 52 -11.23 16.80 3.27
N LEU A 53 -10.75 15.65 2.83
CA LEU A 53 -10.40 15.41 1.43
C LEU A 53 -11.11 14.16 0.94
N SER A 54 -11.74 14.28 -0.22
CA SER A 54 -12.25 13.13 -0.94
C SER A 54 -11.11 12.32 -1.57
N TYR A 55 -11.40 11.09 -1.99
CA TYR A 55 -10.45 10.27 -2.75
C TYR A 55 -9.96 11.00 -4.01
N ARG A 56 -10.87 11.65 -4.73
CA ARG A 56 -10.53 12.42 -5.93
C ARG A 56 -9.59 13.58 -5.62
N GLU A 57 -9.91 14.40 -4.62
CA GLU A 57 -9.08 15.56 -4.24
C GLU A 57 -7.69 15.14 -3.75
N LEU A 58 -7.61 14.07 -2.97
CA LEU A 58 -6.34 13.53 -2.49
C LEU A 58 -5.48 13.03 -3.65
N ASN A 59 -6.08 12.26 -4.57
CA ASN A 59 -5.39 11.71 -5.73
C ASN A 59 -4.83 12.83 -6.64
N GLU A 60 -5.63 13.86 -6.92
CA GLU A 60 -5.19 15.00 -7.72
C GLU A 60 -4.01 15.75 -7.08
N ARG A 61 -4.06 15.97 -5.75
CA ARG A 61 -2.95 16.61 -5.00
C ARG A 61 -1.69 15.76 -5.03
N ALA A 62 -1.82 14.46 -4.78
CA ALA A 62 -0.71 13.51 -4.83
C ALA A 62 -0.08 13.45 -6.23
N ASN A 63 -0.90 13.40 -7.28
CA ASN A 63 -0.42 13.35 -8.67
C ASN A 63 0.32 14.62 -9.10
N ARG A 64 -0.13 15.80 -8.65
CA ARG A 64 0.62 17.05 -8.89
C ARG A 64 2.02 16.99 -8.27
N LEU A 65 2.14 16.50 -7.04
CA LEU A 65 3.44 16.33 -6.38
C LEU A 65 4.28 15.24 -7.09
N ALA A 66 3.68 14.12 -7.47
CA ALA A 66 4.36 13.03 -8.18
C ALA A 66 4.95 13.51 -9.52
N HIS A 67 4.21 14.31 -10.29
CA HIS A 67 4.73 14.90 -11.53
C HIS A 67 5.92 15.83 -11.28
N TYR A 68 5.87 16.64 -10.22
CA TYR A 68 6.99 17.48 -9.83
C TYR A 68 8.22 16.63 -9.46
N LEU A 69 8.06 15.60 -8.61
CA LEU A 69 9.15 14.71 -8.21
C LEU A 69 9.78 13.98 -9.41
N ARG A 70 8.96 13.51 -10.35
CA ARG A 70 9.44 12.90 -11.60
C ARG A 70 10.28 13.87 -12.43
N LYS A 71 9.90 15.15 -12.50
CA LYS A 71 10.70 16.20 -13.17
C LYS A 71 12.02 16.47 -12.46
N GLN A 72 12.08 16.29 -11.15
CA GLN A 72 13.32 16.37 -10.37
C GLN A 72 14.23 15.13 -10.52
N GLY A 73 13.84 14.14 -11.33
CA GLY A 73 14.65 12.97 -11.62
C GLY A 73 14.35 11.73 -10.77
N VAL A 74 13.25 11.73 -10.00
CA VAL A 74 12.82 10.53 -9.25
C VAL A 74 12.42 9.42 -10.22
N GLN A 75 12.99 8.23 -9.99
CA GLN A 75 12.79 7.00 -10.77
C GLN A 75 12.39 5.84 -9.84
N PRO A 76 12.01 4.67 -10.37
CA PRO A 76 11.92 3.45 -9.56
C PRO A 76 13.18 3.27 -8.70
N ASP A 77 13.00 2.75 -7.48
CA ASP A 77 14.05 2.55 -6.47
C ASP A 77 14.73 3.83 -5.93
N SER A 78 14.30 5.01 -6.36
CA SER A 78 14.76 6.28 -5.79
C SER A 78 14.18 6.50 -4.38
N ARG A 79 14.98 7.08 -3.49
CA ARG A 79 14.60 7.38 -2.10
C ARG A 79 14.25 8.87 -1.97
N VAL A 80 13.05 9.16 -1.47
CA VAL A 80 12.57 10.53 -1.20
C VAL A 80 12.30 10.65 0.30
N ALA A 81 12.98 11.56 0.98
CA ALA A 81 12.75 11.81 2.40
C ALA A 81 11.46 12.62 2.61
N ILE A 82 10.68 12.26 3.62
CA ILE A 82 9.48 12.99 4.05
C ILE A 82 9.75 13.47 5.48
N CYS A 83 9.73 14.78 5.69
CA CYS A 83 9.86 15.41 7.00
C CYS A 83 8.72 16.41 7.14
N VAL A 84 7.67 15.99 7.83
CA VAL A 84 6.45 16.77 8.09
C VAL A 84 6.06 16.57 9.55
N GLU A 85 5.38 17.56 10.13
CA GLU A 85 4.92 17.60 11.54
C GLU A 85 3.59 16.86 11.73
#